data_AF-A0A1Q3BDA5-F1
#
_entry.id   AF-A0A1Q3BDA5-F1
#
_cell.length_a   1.000
_cell.length_b   1.000
_cell.length_c   1.000
_cell.angle_alpha   90.00
_cell.angle_beta   90.00
_cell.angle_gamma   90.00
#
_symmetry.space_group_name_H-M   'P 1'
#
loop_
_entity.id
_entity.type
_entity.pdbx_description
1 polymer ?
#
loop_
_entity_poly.entity_id
_entity_poly.type
_entity_poly.pdbx_seq_one_letter_code
_entity_poly.pdbx_strand_id
1 'polypeptide(L)'
;MFLTRTEYDRGVNTFSPEGRLFQVEYAIEAIKLGSTAIGLKTKEGVVLAVEKRITSPLLEPSSIEKIMEVDEHIGCAMSGLIADARTLVEHARVETQNHRFSYGEPMTVESTTQALCDLALRFGEGDEESMSRPFGVSLLIAGHDENGPSLYYTDPSGTFWQCNGKAIGSGSEGADSSLQEQYNKELTLQEAETIALSILKQVMEEKVTPNNVDIAKVAPTYHLYTPSEVEAVISRL
;
A
#
# COMPACT_ATOMS: atom_id res chain seq x y z
N MET A 1 4.13 -4.33 -29.26
CA MET A 1 3.38 -3.10 -28.92
C MET A 1 1.90 -3.44 -29.00
N PHE A 2 1.21 -3.43 -27.87
CA PHE A 2 -0.24 -3.59 -27.86
C PHE A 2 -0.85 -2.27 -28.37
N LEU A 3 -1.43 -2.30 -29.57
CA LEU A 3 -2.08 -1.13 -30.18
C LEU A 3 -3.53 -1.06 -29.72
N THR A 4 -3.76 -0.61 -28.50
CA THR A 4 -5.02 0.07 -28.16
C THR A 4 -4.95 1.48 -28.75
N ARG A 5 -5.93 1.86 -29.57
CA ARG A 5 -5.94 3.16 -30.26
C ARG A 5 -6.04 4.30 -29.23
N THR A 6 -4.97 5.05 -29.02
CA THR A 6 -4.96 6.30 -28.25
C THR A 6 -4.79 7.48 -29.20
N GLU A 7 -5.81 8.34 -29.30
CA GLU A 7 -5.79 9.54 -30.16
C GLU A 7 -5.33 10.81 -29.41
N TYR A 8 -5.19 10.75 -28.08
CA TYR A 8 -5.10 11.93 -27.21
C TYR A 8 -4.14 11.77 -25.99
N ASP A 9 -3.03 11.04 -26.12
CA ASP A 9 -2.10 10.75 -24.99
C ASP A 9 -0.74 11.48 -25.08
N ARG A 10 -0.60 12.45 -25.98
CA ARG A 10 0.71 13.08 -26.28
C ARG A 10 1.26 13.99 -25.18
N GLY A 11 0.39 14.61 -24.39
CA GLY A 11 0.79 15.51 -23.29
C GLY A 11 0.46 14.90 -21.93
N VAL A 12 1.28 15.19 -20.92
CA VAL A 12 1.12 14.65 -19.56
C VAL A 12 -0.22 15.05 -18.94
N ASN A 13 -0.70 16.27 -19.25
CA ASN A 13 -1.92 16.86 -18.73
C ASN A 13 -3.11 16.77 -19.72
N THR A 14 -3.14 15.73 -20.56
CA THR A 14 -4.22 15.57 -21.56
C THR A 14 -5.40 14.79 -20.99
N PHE A 15 -6.61 15.35 -21.17
CA PHE A 15 -7.86 14.74 -20.75
C PHE A 15 -8.42 13.79 -21.82
N SER A 16 -9.04 12.71 -21.35
CA SER A 16 -9.88 11.83 -22.16
C SER A 16 -11.23 12.49 -22.49
N PRO A 17 -11.96 12.01 -23.52
CA PRO A 17 -13.33 12.46 -23.79
C PRO A 17 -14.28 12.32 -22.59
N GLU A 18 -13.99 11.41 -21.67
CA GLU A 18 -14.73 11.17 -20.42
C GLU A 18 -14.30 12.09 -19.27
N GLY A 19 -13.35 13.00 -19.49
CA GLY A 19 -12.90 13.99 -18.51
C GLY A 19 -11.87 13.48 -17.50
N ARG A 20 -11.15 12.39 -17.80
CA ARG A 20 -10.09 11.83 -16.92
C ARG A 20 -8.70 12.08 -17.51
N LEU A 21 -7.68 12.24 -16.67
CA LEU A 21 -6.29 12.38 -17.13
C LEU A 21 -5.73 11.02 -17.56
N PHE A 22 -5.29 10.90 -18.81
CA PHE A 22 -4.79 9.62 -19.34
C PHE A 22 -3.62 9.06 -18.54
N GLN A 23 -2.65 9.89 -18.15
CA GLN A 23 -1.47 9.43 -17.42
C GLN A 23 -1.82 8.86 -16.04
N VAL A 24 -2.86 9.40 -15.39
CA VAL A 24 -3.34 8.88 -14.10
C VAL A 24 -4.03 7.54 -14.30
N GLU A 25 -4.88 7.41 -15.31
CA GLU A 25 -5.52 6.13 -15.65
C GLU A 25 -4.48 5.04 -15.97
N TYR A 26 -3.42 5.39 -16.72
CA TYR A 26 -2.34 4.45 -17.02
C TYR A 26 -1.57 4.03 -15.76
N ALA A 27 -1.33 4.96 -14.83
CA ALA A 27 -0.70 4.64 -13.55
C ALA A 27 -1.58 3.73 -12.67
N ILE A 28 -2.90 3.95 -12.68
CA ILE A 28 -3.87 3.08 -12.00
C ILE A 28 -3.86 1.66 -12.59
N GLU A 29 -3.82 1.52 -13.92
CA GLU A 29 -3.72 0.21 -14.56
C GLU A 29 -2.37 -0.47 -14.27
N ALA A 30 -1.28 0.28 -14.13
CA ALA A 30 0.02 -0.27 -13.76
C ALA A 30 0.02 -0.93 -12.36
N ILE A 31 -0.80 -0.44 -11.43
CA ILE A 31 -0.94 -1.02 -10.09
C ILE A 31 -1.49 -2.44 -10.15
N LYS A 32 -2.40 -2.73 -11.10
CA LYS A 32 -2.97 -4.08 -11.27
C LYS A 32 -1.93 -5.11 -11.71
N LEU A 33 -0.73 -4.70 -12.11
CA LEU A 33 0.38 -5.60 -12.41
C LEU A 33 1.24 -5.91 -11.17
N GLY A 34 1.13 -5.09 -10.12
CA GLY A 34 1.86 -5.27 -8.86
C GLY A 34 1.43 -6.52 -8.09
N SER A 35 2.31 -7.05 -7.24
CA SER A 35 1.93 -8.17 -6.37
C SER A 35 0.94 -7.73 -5.29
N THR A 36 0.12 -8.65 -4.83
CA THR A 36 -1.05 -8.31 -4.01
C THR A 36 -0.61 -7.84 -2.62
N ALA A 37 -1.31 -6.82 -2.10
CA ALA A 37 -1.20 -6.36 -0.72
C ALA A 37 -2.59 -6.16 -0.14
N ILE A 38 -2.78 -6.54 1.12
CA ILE A 38 -4.05 -6.50 1.84
C ILE A 38 -3.83 -5.77 3.15
N GLY A 39 -4.70 -4.80 3.43
CA GLY A 39 -4.77 -4.12 4.71
C GLY A 39 -6.11 -4.41 5.39
N LEU A 40 -6.09 -4.64 6.71
CA LEU A 40 -7.29 -4.90 7.49
C LEU A 40 -7.20 -4.23 8.87
N LYS A 41 -8.15 -3.33 9.15
CA LYS A 41 -8.27 -2.61 10.41
C LYS A 41 -9.14 -3.41 11.39
N THR A 42 -8.71 -3.43 12.65
CA THR A 42 -9.48 -3.89 13.80
C THR A 42 -9.66 -2.77 14.82
N LYS A 43 -10.30 -3.06 15.96
CA LYS A 43 -10.35 -2.13 17.10
C LYS A 43 -8.99 -2.02 17.82
N GLU A 44 -8.14 -3.03 17.70
CA GLU A 44 -6.86 -3.14 18.41
C GLU A 44 -5.67 -2.57 17.59
N GLY A 45 -5.78 -2.61 16.26
CA GLY A 45 -4.67 -2.29 15.38
C GLY A 45 -5.02 -2.46 13.92
N VAL A 46 -3.98 -2.43 13.07
CA VAL A 46 -4.11 -2.67 11.64
C VAL A 46 -3.09 -3.71 11.21
N VAL A 47 -3.52 -4.66 10.38
CA VAL A 47 -2.67 -5.69 9.77
C VAL A 47 -2.42 -5.35 8.32
N LEU A 48 -1.17 -5.49 7.88
CA LEU A 48 -0.75 -5.46 6.49
C LEU A 48 -0.19 -6.83 6.12
N ALA A 49 -0.67 -7.44 5.04
CA ALA A 49 -0.15 -8.69 4.50
C ALA A 49 0.17 -8.52 3.01
N VAL A 50 1.38 -8.90 2.58
CA VAL A 50 1.83 -8.66 1.20
C VAL A 50 2.48 -9.90 0.59
N GLU A 51 2.20 -10.13 -0.68
CA GLU A 51 2.86 -11.14 -1.50
C GLU A 51 4.22 -10.61 -2.00
N LYS A 52 5.29 -11.37 -1.75
CA LYS A 52 6.61 -11.21 -2.39
C LYS A 52 6.73 -12.19 -3.56
N ARG A 53 6.78 -11.64 -4.79
CA ARG A 53 7.04 -12.45 -5.99
C ARG A 53 8.52 -12.76 -6.12
N ILE A 54 8.90 -13.96 -5.68
CA ILE A 54 10.26 -14.47 -5.81
C ILE A 54 10.39 -15.19 -7.15
N THR A 55 10.98 -14.53 -8.14
CA THR A 55 11.08 -15.07 -9.50
C THR A 55 12.22 -16.08 -9.69
N SER A 56 13.12 -16.20 -8.71
CA SER A 56 14.29 -17.07 -8.78
C SER A 56 14.72 -17.53 -7.39
N PRO A 57 15.16 -18.79 -7.21
CA PRO A 57 15.73 -19.27 -5.95
C PRO A 57 17.06 -18.61 -5.60
N LEU A 58 17.68 -17.86 -6.53
CA LEU A 58 18.90 -17.08 -6.29
C LEU A 58 18.61 -15.69 -5.73
N LEU A 59 17.33 -15.30 -5.67
CA LEU A 59 16.91 -14.01 -5.14
C LEU A 59 16.83 -14.08 -3.62
N GLU A 60 17.51 -13.16 -2.95
CA GLU A 60 17.48 -13.06 -1.49
C GLU A 60 16.14 -12.44 -1.05
N PRO A 61 15.23 -13.19 -0.39
CA PRO A 61 13.88 -12.71 -0.09
C PRO A 61 13.85 -11.51 0.85
N SER A 62 14.85 -11.39 1.72
CA SER A 62 14.98 -10.27 2.66
C SER A 62 15.30 -8.93 1.98
N SER A 63 15.81 -8.96 0.74
CA SER A 63 16.11 -7.73 -0.03
C SER A 63 14.87 -7.09 -0.68
N ILE A 64 13.75 -7.81 -0.72
CA ILE A 64 12.50 -7.36 -1.34
C ILE A 64 11.61 -6.77 -0.24
N GLU A 65 11.63 -5.45 -0.12
CA GLU A 65 10.83 -4.73 0.87
C GLU A 65 9.51 -4.28 0.23
N LYS A 66 8.40 -4.83 0.72
CA LYS A 66 7.04 -4.45 0.30
C LYS A 66 6.19 -3.83 1.41
N ILE A 67 6.65 -3.96 2.65
CA ILE A 67 6.15 -3.22 3.80
C ILE A 67 7.33 -2.41 4.33
N MET A 68 7.16 -1.10 4.49
CA MET A 68 8.19 -0.21 5.03
C MET A 68 7.64 0.54 6.23
N GLU A 69 8.50 0.71 7.23
CA GLU A 69 8.26 1.61 8.36
C GLU A 69 8.38 3.07 7.91
N VAL A 70 7.39 3.89 8.29
CA VAL A 70 7.39 5.35 8.05
C VAL A 70 7.72 6.10 9.35
N ASP A 71 7.13 5.68 10.47
CA ASP A 71 7.45 6.13 11.82
C ASP A 71 7.09 4.99 12.80
N GLU A 72 7.43 5.15 14.08
CA GLU A 72 7.22 4.11 15.12
C GLU A 72 5.77 3.62 15.21
N HIS A 73 4.80 4.44 14.81
CA HIS A 73 3.35 4.18 14.83
C HIS A 73 2.71 4.14 13.43
N ILE A 74 3.51 4.10 12.35
CA ILE A 74 3.03 4.11 10.95
C ILE A 74 3.84 3.13 10.09
N GLY A 75 3.13 2.19 9.46
CA GLY A 75 3.66 1.28 8.44
C GLY A 75 2.97 1.47 7.10
N CYS A 76 3.67 1.19 6.01
CA CYS A 76 3.16 1.34 4.66
C CYS A 76 3.40 0.07 3.83
N ALA A 77 2.33 -0.50 3.25
CA ALA A 77 2.44 -1.53 2.22
C ALA A 77 2.23 -0.91 0.84
N MET A 78 2.89 -1.47 -0.18
CA MET A 78 2.86 -0.94 -1.55
C MET A 78 2.51 -1.98 -2.60
N SER A 79 1.88 -1.54 -3.70
CA SER A 79 1.70 -2.33 -4.90
C SER A 79 1.79 -1.47 -6.17
N GLY A 80 2.43 -2.00 -7.20
CA GLY A 80 2.83 -1.28 -8.42
C GLY A 80 4.35 -1.17 -8.53
N LEU A 81 4.84 -0.01 -8.95
CA LEU A 81 6.27 0.25 -9.11
C LEU A 81 6.94 0.54 -7.75
N ILE A 82 7.67 -0.44 -7.20
CA ILE A 82 8.34 -0.33 -5.90
C ILE A 82 9.33 0.84 -5.83
N ALA A 83 9.99 1.17 -6.95
CA ALA A 83 10.91 2.30 -7.01
C ALA A 83 10.22 3.64 -6.69
N ASP A 84 9.00 3.82 -7.18
CA ASP A 84 8.19 5.01 -6.92
C ASP A 84 7.74 5.06 -5.45
N ALA A 85 7.37 3.92 -4.87
CA ALA A 85 7.01 3.83 -3.45
C ALA A 85 8.16 4.20 -2.52
N ARG A 86 9.41 3.90 -2.86
CA ARG A 86 10.58 4.29 -2.04
C ARG A 86 10.70 5.81 -1.92
N THR A 87 10.49 6.54 -3.01
CA THR A 87 10.49 8.02 -2.99
C THR A 87 9.38 8.55 -2.10
N LEU A 88 8.17 7.98 -2.22
CA LEU A 88 7.02 8.38 -1.41
C LEU A 88 7.25 8.10 0.09
N VAL A 89 7.72 6.91 0.45
CA VAL A 89 7.98 6.55 1.85
C VAL A 89 9.10 7.39 2.45
N GLU A 90 10.16 7.68 1.70
CA GLU A 90 11.21 8.57 2.20
C GLU A 90 10.70 9.99 2.42
N HIS A 91 9.85 10.51 1.52
CA HIS A 91 9.18 11.78 1.74
C HIS A 91 8.33 11.74 3.01
N ALA A 92 7.52 10.69 3.20
CA ALA A 92 6.71 10.55 4.42
C ALA A 92 7.56 10.52 5.70
N ARG A 93 8.70 9.82 5.70
CA ARG A 93 9.64 9.83 6.84
C ARG A 93 10.15 11.23 7.15
N VAL A 94 10.51 12.01 6.14
CA VAL A 94 10.94 13.39 6.33
C VAL A 94 9.82 14.23 6.91
N GLU A 95 8.60 14.11 6.38
CA GLU A 95 7.44 14.87 6.86
C GLU A 95 7.04 14.52 8.29
N THR A 96 7.03 13.23 8.66
CA THR A 96 6.72 12.80 10.04
C THR A 96 7.74 13.31 11.04
N GLN A 97 9.04 13.26 10.69
CA GLN A 97 10.10 13.79 11.56
C GLN A 97 10.08 15.32 11.64
N ASN A 98 9.78 16.02 10.53
CA ASN A 98 9.63 17.48 10.52
C ASN A 98 8.46 17.92 11.40
N HIS A 99 7.33 17.20 11.34
CA HIS A 99 6.18 17.44 12.20
C HIS A 99 6.55 17.25 13.66
N ARG A 100 7.19 16.11 14.00
CA ARG A 100 7.64 15.81 15.36
C ARG A 100 8.62 16.86 15.89
N PHE A 101 9.55 17.33 15.05
CA PHE A 101 10.49 18.39 15.40
C PHE A 101 9.77 19.72 15.68
N SER A 102 8.78 20.07 14.87
CA SER A 102 8.10 21.37 14.94
C SER A 102 7.06 21.45 16.05
N TYR A 103 6.31 20.37 16.28
CA TYR A 103 5.16 20.33 17.19
C TYR A 103 5.40 19.50 18.45
N GLY A 104 6.45 18.68 18.49
CA GLY A 104 6.77 17.85 19.65
C GLY A 104 5.86 16.63 19.84
N GLU A 105 5.07 16.27 18.83
CA GLU A 105 4.13 15.15 18.86
C GLU A 105 4.21 14.29 17.58
N PRO A 106 3.79 13.00 17.61
CA PRO A 106 3.75 12.16 16.42
C PRO A 106 2.73 12.68 15.40
N MET A 107 3.10 12.70 14.13
CA MET A 107 2.19 13.10 13.04
C MET A 107 1.02 12.12 12.92
N THR A 108 -0.19 12.61 12.68
CA THR A 108 -1.36 11.75 12.47
C THR A 108 -1.23 10.94 11.17
N VAL A 109 -1.88 9.79 11.13
CA VAL A 109 -1.86 8.91 9.95
C VAL A 109 -2.52 9.60 8.75
N GLU A 110 -3.59 10.35 9.00
CA GLU A 110 -4.27 11.16 7.97
C GLU A 110 -3.35 12.25 7.42
N SER A 111 -2.67 13.00 8.29
CA SER A 111 -1.76 14.06 7.84
C SER A 111 -0.58 13.50 7.05
N THR A 112 -0.05 12.35 7.48
CA THR A 112 1.01 11.63 6.75
C THR A 112 0.52 11.20 5.36
N THR A 113 -0.72 10.71 5.28
CA THR A 113 -1.36 10.31 4.01
C THR A 113 -1.59 11.52 3.10
N GLN A 114 -2.04 12.65 3.65
CA GLN A 114 -2.20 13.90 2.89
C GLN A 114 -0.87 14.37 2.30
N ALA A 115 0.22 14.35 3.07
CA ALA A 115 1.54 14.76 2.58
C ALA A 115 2.03 13.89 1.42
N LEU A 116 1.79 12.57 1.49
CA LEU A 116 2.05 11.65 0.39
C LEU A 116 1.25 11.98 -0.88
N CYS A 117 -0.04 12.29 -0.73
CA CYS A 117 -0.91 12.67 -1.83
C CYS A 117 -0.52 14.02 -2.43
N ASP A 118 -0.11 14.98 -1.61
CA ASP A 118 0.38 16.30 -2.06
C ASP A 118 1.63 16.16 -2.92
N LEU A 119 2.54 15.23 -2.58
CA LEU A 119 3.69 14.91 -3.43
C LEU A 119 3.26 14.15 -4.71
N ALA A 120 2.32 13.22 -4.62
CA ALA A 120 1.84 12.44 -5.77
C ALA A 120 1.21 13.30 -6.87
N LEU A 121 0.59 14.43 -6.49
CA LEU A 121 0.01 15.41 -7.43
C LEU A 121 1.05 16.26 -8.19
N ARG A 122 2.32 16.25 -7.78
CA ARG A 122 3.37 17.10 -8.38
C ARG A 122 3.92 16.52 -9.68
N PHE A 123 3.06 16.27 -10.65
CA PHE A 123 3.46 15.90 -12.01
C PHE A 123 2.82 16.84 -13.04
N GLY A 124 3.52 17.08 -14.15
CA GLY A 124 3.03 17.93 -15.22
C GLY A 124 4.12 18.66 -15.97
N GLU A 125 3.70 19.56 -16.86
CA GLU A 125 4.56 20.43 -17.66
C GLU A 125 4.37 21.87 -17.17
N GLY A 126 5.36 22.46 -16.48
CA GLY A 126 5.27 23.88 -16.07
C GLY A 126 6.23 24.32 -14.97
N ASP A 127 6.49 23.47 -13.98
CA ASP A 127 7.37 23.80 -12.85
C ASP A 127 8.65 22.98 -12.89
N GLU A 128 9.79 23.59 -12.55
CA GLU A 128 11.10 22.89 -12.50
C GLU A 128 11.13 21.73 -11.49
N GLU A 129 10.26 21.77 -10.48
CA GLU A 129 10.11 20.74 -9.45
C GLU A 129 9.07 19.66 -9.79
N SER A 130 8.34 19.80 -10.92
CA SER A 130 7.32 18.82 -11.31
C SER A 130 7.93 17.57 -11.91
N MET A 131 7.39 16.42 -11.51
CA MET A 131 7.71 15.13 -12.14
C MET A 131 7.14 15.05 -13.54
N SER A 132 7.84 14.34 -14.43
CA SER A 132 7.40 14.15 -15.82
C SER A 132 6.26 13.15 -15.98
N ARG A 133 5.93 12.40 -14.93
CA ARG A 133 4.85 11.40 -14.90
C ARG A 133 4.31 11.23 -13.48
N PRO A 134 3.07 10.76 -13.30
CA PRO A 134 2.58 10.33 -11.99
C PRO A 134 3.36 9.09 -11.50
N PHE A 135 3.31 8.86 -10.18
CA PHE A 135 3.81 7.63 -9.59
C PHE A 135 2.93 6.43 -9.98
N GLY A 136 3.55 5.34 -10.41
CA GLY A 136 2.85 4.10 -10.78
C GLY A 136 2.62 3.17 -9.61
N VAL A 137 2.22 3.69 -8.45
CA VAL A 137 2.13 2.94 -7.20
C VAL A 137 0.92 3.36 -6.37
N SER A 138 0.34 2.39 -5.68
CA SER A 138 -0.68 2.61 -4.66
C SER A 138 -0.14 2.14 -3.31
N LEU A 139 -0.54 2.85 -2.25
CA LEU A 139 -0.09 2.61 -0.90
C LEU A 139 -1.27 2.27 0.01
N LEU A 140 -1.01 1.37 0.95
CA LEU A 140 -1.83 1.13 2.13
C LEU A 140 -1.06 1.63 3.34
N ILE A 141 -1.51 2.75 3.92
CA ILE A 141 -0.90 3.37 5.09
C ILE A 141 -1.68 2.90 6.31
N ALA A 142 -1.03 2.09 7.14
CA ALA A 142 -1.55 1.62 8.40
C ALA A 142 -0.89 2.41 9.53
N GLY A 143 -1.67 2.88 10.49
CA GLY A 143 -1.12 3.54 11.66
C GLY A 143 -2.02 3.49 12.87
N HIS A 144 -1.46 3.87 14.01
CA HIS A 144 -2.21 4.02 15.25
C HIS A 144 -1.79 5.32 15.94
N ASP A 145 -2.64 6.35 15.83
CA ASP A 145 -2.42 7.65 16.47
C ASP A 145 -3.44 7.88 17.60
N GLU A 146 -3.60 9.14 18.03
CA GLU A 146 -4.56 9.53 19.07
C GLU A 146 -6.02 9.21 18.72
N ASN A 147 -6.36 9.10 17.44
CA ASN A 147 -7.70 8.74 16.96
C ASN A 147 -7.90 7.21 16.90
N GLY A 148 -6.88 6.45 17.29
CA GLY A 148 -6.85 4.99 17.27
C GLY A 148 -6.31 4.41 15.95
N PRO A 149 -6.55 3.12 15.70
CA PRO A 149 -6.06 2.47 14.49
C PRO A 149 -6.77 2.98 13.24
N SER A 150 -6.00 3.28 12.20
CA SER A 150 -6.50 3.75 10.92
C SER A 150 -5.74 3.13 9.75
N LEU A 151 -6.48 2.86 8.67
CA LEU A 151 -5.96 2.35 7.41
C LEU A 151 -6.41 3.31 6.31
N TYR A 152 -5.45 3.82 5.53
CA TYR A 152 -5.70 4.67 4.38
C TYR A 152 -5.20 3.99 3.11
N TYR A 153 -5.96 4.17 2.04
CA TYR A 153 -5.60 3.77 0.68
C TYR A 153 -5.34 5.02 -0.13
N THR A 154 -4.22 5.06 -0.87
CA THR A 154 -3.90 6.13 -1.81
C THR A 154 -3.68 5.56 -3.20
N ASP A 155 -3.94 6.37 -4.21
CA ASP A 155 -3.67 6.02 -5.61
C ASP A 155 -2.91 7.15 -6.35
N PRO A 156 -2.45 6.91 -7.59
CA PRO A 156 -1.68 7.86 -8.38
C PRO A 156 -2.40 9.19 -8.68
N SER A 157 -3.71 9.28 -8.45
CA SER A 157 -4.45 10.52 -8.64
C SER A 157 -4.22 11.53 -7.51
N GLY A 158 -3.50 11.15 -6.45
CA GLY A 158 -3.29 12.00 -5.28
C GLY A 158 -4.52 12.10 -4.40
N THR A 159 -5.42 11.12 -4.48
CA THR A 159 -6.57 11.00 -3.59
C THR A 159 -6.33 9.89 -2.56
N PHE A 160 -7.02 9.99 -1.43
CA PHE A 160 -6.98 8.97 -0.40
C PHE A 160 -8.32 8.74 0.27
N TRP A 161 -8.50 7.53 0.80
CA TRP A 161 -9.70 7.15 1.53
C TRP A 161 -9.36 6.32 2.75
N GLN A 162 -10.00 6.63 3.88
CA GLN A 162 -9.95 5.79 5.06
C GLN A 162 -10.79 4.53 4.84
N CYS A 163 -10.19 3.37 5.09
CA CYS A 163 -10.77 2.06 4.81
C CYS A 163 -10.80 1.19 6.07
N ASN A 164 -11.75 0.26 6.12
CA ASN A 164 -11.76 -0.80 7.14
C ASN A 164 -10.98 -2.04 6.68
N GLY A 165 -10.97 -2.29 5.39
CA GLY A 165 -10.14 -3.29 4.73
C GLY A 165 -10.03 -2.94 3.26
N LYS A 166 -8.87 -3.19 2.67
CA LYS A 166 -8.61 -2.89 1.25
C LYS A 166 -7.52 -3.79 0.71
N ALA A 167 -7.71 -4.29 -0.50
CA ALA A 167 -6.67 -4.94 -1.29
C ALA A 167 -6.21 -4.07 -2.47
N ILE A 168 -4.92 -4.17 -2.80
CA ILE A 168 -4.29 -3.53 -3.97
C ILE A 168 -3.39 -4.54 -4.69
N GLY A 169 -3.10 -4.30 -5.97
CA GLY A 169 -2.30 -5.20 -6.81
C GLY A 169 -3.16 -6.13 -7.68
N SER A 170 -2.54 -7.12 -8.31
CA SER A 170 -3.21 -7.96 -9.33
C SER A 170 -4.35 -8.80 -8.79
N GLY A 171 -4.27 -9.24 -7.53
CA GLY A 171 -5.32 -10.02 -6.87
C GLY A 171 -6.41 -9.17 -6.21
N SER A 172 -6.41 -7.84 -6.39
CA SER A 172 -7.23 -6.94 -5.58
C SER A 172 -8.74 -7.15 -5.73
N GLU A 173 -9.25 -7.43 -6.94
CA GLU A 173 -10.70 -7.58 -7.17
C GLU A 173 -11.27 -8.79 -6.41
N GLY A 174 -10.58 -9.95 -6.48
CA GLY A 174 -10.97 -11.15 -5.75
C GLY A 174 -10.77 -11.01 -4.23
N ALA A 175 -9.68 -10.34 -3.84
CA ALA A 175 -9.39 -10.08 -2.43
C ALA A 175 -10.39 -9.10 -1.78
N ASP A 176 -10.77 -8.02 -2.47
CA ASP A 176 -11.79 -7.06 -2.01
C ASP A 176 -13.15 -7.76 -1.83
N SER A 177 -13.52 -8.66 -2.75
CA SER A 177 -14.75 -9.46 -2.63
C SER A 177 -14.72 -10.36 -1.38
N SER A 178 -13.59 -11.03 -1.14
CA SER A 178 -13.42 -11.90 0.03
C SER A 178 -13.37 -11.12 1.35
N LEU A 179 -12.79 -9.92 1.33
CA LEU A 179 -12.78 -9.01 2.47
C LEU A 179 -14.21 -8.57 2.83
N GLN A 180 -15.05 -8.26 1.85
CA GLN A 180 -16.44 -7.87 2.10
C GLN A 180 -17.25 -8.98 2.80
N GLU A 181 -16.98 -10.24 2.48
CA GLU A 181 -17.67 -11.38 3.07
C GLU A 181 -17.18 -11.72 4.49
N GLN A 182 -15.86 -11.61 4.74
CA GLN A 182 -15.24 -12.06 5.99
C GLN A 182 -15.08 -10.94 7.03
N TYR A 183 -15.13 -9.68 6.61
CA TYR A 183 -14.91 -8.55 7.50
C TYR A 183 -16.06 -8.36 8.49
N ASN A 184 -15.70 -8.12 9.75
CA ASN A 184 -16.61 -7.57 10.74
C ASN A 184 -15.87 -6.58 11.66
N LYS A 185 -16.62 -5.69 12.31
CA LYS A 185 -16.04 -4.63 13.16
C LYS A 185 -15.46 -5.14 14.48
N GLU A 186 -15.70 -6.40 14.84
CA GLU A 186 -15.33 -6.98 16.13
C GLU A 186 -14.17 -7.97 16.01
N LEU A 187 -13.54 -8.04 14.84
CA LEU A 187 -12.36 -8.86 14.61
C LEU A 187 -11.26 -8.51 15.61
N THR A 188 -10.70 -9.54 16.23
CA THR A 188 -9.44 -9.45 16.96
C THR A 188 -8.28 -9.30 15.99
N LEU A 189 -7.13 -8.80 16.46
CA LEU A 189 -5.95 -8.66 15.63
C LEU A 189 -5.49 -10.02 15.03
N GLN A 190 -5.59 -11.09 15.83
CA GLN A 190 -5.20 -12.44 15.41
C GLN A 190 -6.13 -13.02 14.33
N GLU A 191 -7.44 -12.77 14.43
CA GLU A 191 -8.40 -13.16 13.38
C GLU A 191 -8.12 -12.37 12.10
N ALA A 192 -7.82 -11.07 12.20
CA ALA A 192 -7.46 -10.25 11.05
C ALA A 192 -6.19 -10.74 10.34
N GLU A 193 -5.15 -11.15 11.08
CA GLU A 193 -3.95 -11.81 10.50
C GLU A 193 -4.31 -13.06 9.71
N THR A 194 -5.18 -13.89 10.28
CA THR A 194 -5.58 -15.17 9.69
C THR A 194 -6.44 -14.95 8.44
N ILE A 195 -7.39 -14.00 8.48
CA ILE A 195 -8.22 -13.62 7.34
C ILE A 195 -7.37 -13.02 6.22
N ALA A 196 -6.50 -12.04 6.53
CA ALA A 196 -5.65 -11.40 5.53
C ALA A 196 -4.77 -12.42 4.80
N LEU A 197 -4.15 -13.35 5.55
CA LEU A 197 -3.31 -14.39 4.95
C LEU A 197 -4.11 -15.46 4.19
N SER A 198 -5.31 -15.81 4.68
CA SER A 198 -6.23 -16.73 3.98
C SER A 198 -6.66 -16.16 2.64
N ILE A 199 -7.03 -14.88 2.59
CA ILE A 199 -7.39 -14.19 1.34
C ILE A 199 -6.17 -14.10 0.43
N LEU A 200 -4.98 -13.76 0.96
CA LEU A 200 -3.75 -13.72 0.17
C LEU A 200 -3.45 -15.09 -0.46
N LYS A 201 -3.62 -16.19 0.29
CA LYS A 201 -3.48 -17.56 -0.19
C LYS A 201 -4.44 -17.91 -1.33
N GLN A 202 -5.63 -17.32 -1.39
CA GLN A 202 -6.61 -17.56 -2.46
C GLN A 202 -6.25 -16.86 -3.77
N VAL A 203 -5.58 -15.71 -3.69
CA VAL A 203 -5.24 -14.87 -4.86
C VAL A 203 -3.78 -15.02 -5.33
N MET A 204 -2.93 -15.67 -4.54
CA MET A 204 -1.57 -16.01 -4.92
C MET A 204 -1.51 -17.23 -5.85
N GLU A 205 -0.62 -17.18 -6.84
CA GLU A 205 -0.35 -18.32 -7.73
C GLU A 205 0.50 -19.40 -7.04
N GLU A 206 1.42 -18.98 -6.19
CA GLU A 206 2.31 -19.87 -5.43
C GLU A 206 1.73 -20.22 -4.05
N LYS A 207 2.19 -21.34 -3.49
CA LYS A 207 1.86 -21.70 -2.11
C LYS A 207 2.47 -20.68 -1.16
N VAL A 208 1.69 -20.23 -0.18
CA VAL A 208 2.15 -19.35 0.90
C VAL A 208 3.24 -20.06 1.71
N THR A 209 4.35 -19.36 1.92
CA THR A 209 5.49 -19.75 2.76
C THR A 209 5.98 -18.51 3.53
N PRO A 210 6.76 -18.68 4.61
CA PRO A 210 7.34 -17.54 5.32
C PRO A 210 8.27 -16.65 4.48
N ASN A 211 8.76 -17.17 3.35
CA ASN A 211 9.71 -16.44 2.52
C ASN A 211 9.03 -15.61 1.43
N ASN A 212 7.84 -15.99 0.97
CA ASN A 212 7.14 -15.30 -0.13
C ASN A 212 5.96 -14.42 0.34
N VAL A 213 5.79 -14.24 1.65
CA VAL A 213 4.82 -13.32 2.24
C VAL A 213 5.47 -12.55 3.38
N ASP A 214 5.15 -11.26 3.51
CA ASP A 214 5.42 -10.49 4.72
C ASP A 214 4.11 -10.07 5.39
N ILE A 215 4.14 -10.01 6.72
CA ILE A 215 3.04 -9.51 7.55
C ILE A 215 3.61 -8.44 8.47
N ALA A 216 2.89 -7.33 8.64
CA ALA A 216 3.16 -6.36 9.67
C ALA A 216 1.87 -6.02 10.42
N LYS A 217 2.02 -5.60 11.67
CA LYS A 217 0.93 -4.97 12.43
C LYS A 217 1.33 -3.59 12.91
N VAL A 218 0.33 -2.76 13.14
CA VAL A 218 0.47 -1.52 13.90
C VAL A 218 -0.52 -1.55 15.06
N ALA A 219 -0.02 -1.79 16.28
CA ALA A 219 -0.86 -1.99 17.46
C ALA A 219 -0.09 -1.80 18.80
N PRO A 220 0.05 -0.57 19.33
CA PRO A 220 0.03 0.73 18.64
C PRO A 220 1.32 1.01 17.87
N THR A 221 2.39 0.28 18.17
CA THR A 221 3.67 0.39 17.48
C THR A 221 3.69 -0.48 16.24
N TYR A 222 4.42 -0.04 15.22
CA TYR A 222 4.74 -0.85 14.05
C TYR A 222 5.60 -2.06 14.45
N HIS A 223 5.26 -3.23 13.89
CA HIS A 223 6.05 -4.45 14.02
C HIS A 223 5.97 -5.25 12.73
N LEU A 224 7.11 -5.43 12.06
CA LEU A 224 7.26 -6.34 10.92
C LEU A 224 7.54 -7.75 11.45
N TYR A 225 6.78 -8.73 10.97
CA TYR A 225 6.88 -10.10 11.47
C TYR A 225 8.16 -10.75 10.94
N THR A 226 8.85 -11.46 11.83
CA THR A 226 9.92 -12.36 11.47
C THR A 226 9.38 -13.58 10.72
N PRO A 227 10.20 -14.32 9.95
CA PRO A 227 9.75 -15.54 9.28
C PRO A 227 9.11 -16.57 10.22
N SER A 228 9.59 -16.66 11.46
CA SER A 228 9.01 -17.55 12.47
C SER A 228 7.62 -17.11 12.94
N GLU A 229 7.37 -15.81 13.04
CA GLU A 229 6.04 -15.27 13.35
C GLU A 229 5.07 -15.48 12.18
N VAL A 230 5.53 -15.28 10.93
CA VAL A 230 4.73 -15.58 9.73
C VAL A 230 4.37 -17.07 9.67
N GLU A 231 5.31 -17.98 9.95
CA GLU A 231 5.04 -19.42 10.04
C GLU A 231 3.97 -19.73 11.10
N ALA A 232 4.00 -19.04 12.25
CA ALA A 232 2.97 -19.20 13.27
C ALA A 232 1.59 -18.76 12.76
N VAL A 233 1.49 -17.68 11.97
CA VAL A 233 0.22 -17.30 11.31
C VAL A 233 -0.21 -18.36 10.30
N ILE A 234 0.71 -18.86 9.47
CA ILE A 234 0.44 -19.90 8.47
C ILE A 234 -0.11 -21.18 9.13
N SER A 235 0.43 -21.56 10.28
CA SER A 235 0.00 -22.76 11.02
C SER A 235 -1.43 -22.70 11.56
N ARG A 236 -2.04 -21.50 11.60
CA ARG A 236 -3.42 -21.27 12.05
C ARG A 236 -4.43 -21.31 10.89
N LEU A 237 -3.98 -21.34 9.65
CA LEU A 237 -4.81 -21.48 8.43
C LEU A 237 -5.31 -22.91 8.26
#